data_AF-A0A1H7UUL5-F1
#
_entry.id   AF-A0A1H7UUL5-F1
#
_cell.length_a   1.000
_cell.length_b   1.000
_cell.length_c   1.000
_cell.angle_alpha   90.00
_cell.angle_beta   90.00
_cell.angle_gamma   90.00
#
_symmetry.space_group_name_H-M   'P 1'
#
loop_
_entity.id
_entity.type
_entity.pdbx_description
1 polymer ?
#
loop_
_entity_poly.entity_id
_entity_poly.type
_entity_poly.pdbx_seq_one_letter_code
_entity_poly.pdbx_strand_id
1 'polypeptide(L)'
;DPAAAFLHRLSEKHDLSDTVFLVDGYGYQTALSRLGLSGRLDYVERNLIEKWFHTLKMRVDRFHNSWVGSHRSVREWFIQFVQYYNFQRPHQALDGRTPVEEVTN
;
A
#
# COMPACT_ATOMS: atom_id res chain seq x y z
N ASP A 1 -0.37 -19.47 0.51
CA ASP A 1 0.60 -18.37 0.33
C ASP A 1 -0.10 -17.04 0.54
N PRO A 2 0.23 -16.29 1.61
CA PRO A 2 -0.40 -14.99 1.93
C PRO A 2 -0.26 -13.95 0.81
N ALA A 3 0.85 -13.95 0.07
CA ALA A 3 1.07 -13.00 -1.03
C ALA A 3 0.11 -13.26 -2.19
N ALA A 4 0.00 -14.51 -2.65
CA ALA A 4 -0.99 -14.89 -3.66
C ALA A 4 -2.43 -14.59 -3.22
N ALA A 5 -2.79 -14.86 -1.96
CA ALA A 5 -4.13 -14.56 -1.45
C ALA A 5 -4.43 -13.04 -1.41
N PHE A 6 -3.42 -12.21 -1.12
CA PHE A 6 -3.54 -10.76 -1.18
C PHE A 6 -3.71 -10.26 -2.63
N LEU A 7 -2.83 -10.72 -3.54
CA LEU A 7 -2.84 -10.32 -4.95
C LEU A 7 -4.14 -10.75 -5.65
N HIS A 8 -4.68 -11.93 -5.33
CA HIS A 8 -5.97 -12.36 -5.85
C HIS A 8 -7.09 -11.41 -5.44
N ARG A 9 -7.19 -11.04 -4.14
CA ARG A 9 -8.17 -10.05 -3.68
C ARG A 9 -7.95 -8.66 -4.27
N LEU A 10 -6.71 -8.32 -4.64
CA LEU A 10 -6.40 -7.07 -5.33
C LEU A 10 -6.98 -7.09 -6.75
N SER A 11 -6.84 -8.22 -7.47
CA SER A 11 -7.40 -8.41 -8.82
C SER A 11 -8.93 -8.43 -8.85
N GLU A 12 -9.59 -8.77 -7.74
CA GLU A 12 -11.05 -8.67 -7.63
C GLU A 12 -11.55 -7.22 -7.55
N LYS A 13 -10.68 -6.29 -7.17
CA LYS A 13 -11.04 -4.88 -6.88
C LYS A 13 -10.54 -3.88 -7.90
N HIS A 14 -9.49 -4.22 -8.62
CA HIS A 14 -8.81 -3.33 -9.55
C HIS A 14 -8.52 -4.07 -10.85
N ASP A 15 -8.60 -3.36 -11.98
CA ASP A 15 -8.06 -3.86 -13.23
C ASP A 15 -6.53 -3.79 -13.16
N LEU A 16 -5.89 -4.95 -13.34
CA LEU A 16 -4.44 -5.12 -13.24
C LEU A 16 -3.82 -5.52 -14.59
N SER A 17 -4.59 -5.49 -15.68
CA SER A 17 -4.15 -5.95 -17.01
C SER A 17 -2.87 -5.24 -17.48
N ASP A 18 -2.81 -3.92 -17.28
CA ASP A 18 -1.67 -3.07 -17.65
C ASP A 18 -0.69 -2.80 -16.49
N THR A 19 -0.85 -3.49 -15.35
CA THR A 19 -0.03 -3.26 -14.15
C THR A 19 1.23 -4.11 -14.13
N VAL A 20 2.38 -3.49 -13.84
CA VAL A 20 3.64 -4.19 -13.54
C VAL A 20 3.95 -4.08 -12.05
N PHE A 21 3.97 -5.23 -11.35
CA PHE A 21 4.34 -5.28 -9.94
C PHE A 21 5.85 -5.23 -9.74
N LEU A 22 6.31 -4.30 -8.90
CA LEU A 22 7.71 -4.20 -8.49
C LEU A 22 7.88 -4.87 -7.13
N VAL A 23 8.77 -5.85 -7.02
CA VAL A 23 8.97 -6.65 -5.80
C VAL A 23 10.45 -6.78 -5.45
N ASP A 24 10.76 -6.96 -4.17
CA ASP A 24 12.13 -7.01 -3.64
C ASP A 24 12.65 -8.43 -3.39
N GLY A 25 11.87 -9.46 -3.76
CA GLY A 25 12.23 -10.86 -3.51
C GLY A 25 11.56 -11.87 -4.44
N TYR A 26 12.32 -12.91 -4.78
CA TYR A 26 11.89 -14.01 -5.66
C TYR A 26 10.63 -14.76 -5.17
N GLY A 27 10.38 -14.78 -3.86
CA GLY A 27 9.16 -15.37 -3.29
C GLY A 27 7.87 -14.71 -3.84
N TYR A 28 7.90 -13.39 -4.04
CA TYR A 28 6.76 -12.66 -4.60
C TYR A 28 6.58 -12.90 -6.10
N GLN A 29 7.67 -13.10 -6.85
CA GLN A 29 7.58 -13.46 -8.28
C GLN A 29 6.87 -14.80 -8.49
N THR A 30 7.03 -15.75 -7.56
CA THR A 30 6.29 -17.01 -7.60
C THR A 30 4.78 -16.78 -7.45
N ALA A 31 4.36 -15.88 -6.55
CA ALA A 31 2.96 -15.53 -6.37
C ALA A 31 2.37 -14.81 -7.59
N LEU A 32 3.13 -13.89 -8.20
CA LEU A 32 2.75 -13.17 -9.42
C LEU A 32 2.57 -14.14 -10.59
N SER A 33 3.55 -15.03 -10.82
CA SER A 33 3.49 -16.04 -11.88
C SER A 33 2.29 -16.97 -11.75
N ARG A 34 1.97 -17.42 -10.52
CA ARG A 34 0.79 -18.27 -10.24
C ARG A 34 -0.53 -17.59 -10.61
N LEU A 35 -0.58 -16.26 -10.56
CA LEU A 35 -1.78 -15.48 -10.85
C LEU A 35 -1.76 -14.85 -12.26
N GLY A 36 -0.72 -15.12 -13.06
CA GLY A 36 -0.57 -14.52 -14.38
C GLY A 36 -0.32 -13.00 -14.36
N LEU A 37 0.16 -12.47 -13.23
CA LEU A 37 0.42 -11.03 -13.07
C LEU A 37 1.83 -10.67 -13.54
N SER A 38 1.97 -9.54 -14.23
CA SER A 38 3.26 -9.01 -14.66
C SER A 38 4.04 -8.46 -13.46
N GLY A 39 5.32 -8.78 -13.35
CA GLY A 39 6.17 -8.12 -12.36
C GLY A 39 7.64 -8.48 -12.47
N ARG A 40 8.47 -7.66 -11.84
CA ARG A 40 9.93 -7.76 -11.89
C ARG A 40 10.56 -7.41 -10.56
N LEU A 41 11.79 -7.89 -10.37
CA LEU A 41 12.62 -7.44 -9.26
C LEU A 41 13.03 -5.99 -9.49
N ASP A 42 12.76 -5.14 -8.50
CA ASP A 42 13.20 -3.75 -8.54
C ASP A 42 13.71 -3.35 -7.15
N TYR A 43 15.00 -3.01 -7.10
CA TYR A 43 15.66 -2.57 -5.89
C TYR A 43 15.82 -1.04 -5.81
N VAL A 44 15.49 -0.31 -6.88
CA VAL A 44 15.69 1.14 -7.01
C VAL A 44 14.45 1.89 -6.52
N GLU A 45 13.26 1.49 -6.99
CA GLU A 45 12.00 2.11 -6.58
C GLU A 45 11.56 1.72 -5.16
N ARG A 46 12.30 0.79 -4.53
CA ARG A 46 12.17 0.41 -3.12
C ARG A 46 12.17 1.62 -2.19
N ASN A 47 12.95 2.66 -2.51
CA ASN A 47 13.02 3.87 -1.70
C ASN A 47 11.65 4.55 -1.52
N LEU A 48 10.77 4.52 -2.52
CA LEU A 48 9.45 5.15 -2.44
C LEU A 48 8.53 4.40 -1.48
N ILE A 49 8.42 3.08 -1.66
CA ILE A 49 7.56 2.25 -0.82
C ILE A 49 8.11 2.14 0.61
N GLU A 50 9.43 2.12 0.80
CA GLU A 50 10.04 2.15 2.13
C GLU A 50 9.80 3.46 2.88
N LYS A 51 9.94 4.61 2.21
CA LYS A 51 9.60 5.92 2.80
C LYS A 51 8.13 5.98 3.19
N TRP A 52 7.25 5.41 2.36
CA TRP A 52 5.83 5.32 2.68
C TRP A 52 5.59 4.42 3.90
N PHE A 53 6.19 3.23 3.96
CA PHE A 53 6.09 2.35 5.12
C PHE A 53 6.68 2.97 6.39
N HIS A 54 7.77 3.72 6.28
CA HIS A 54 8.33 4.46 7.41
C HIS A 54 7.32 5.50 7.94
N THR A 55 6.66 6.23 7.04
CA THR A 55 5.58 7.16 7.40
C THR A 55 4.42 6.44 8.09
N LEU A 56 4.00 5.29 7.57
CA LEU A 56 2.94 4.49 8.17
C LEU A 56 3.31 4.04 9.59
N LYS A 57 4.50 3.48 9.78
CA LYS A 57 5.00 3.04 11.10
C LYS A 57 5.01 4.19 12.11
N MET A 58 5.61 5.32 11.74
CA MET A 58 5.65 6.52 12.59
C MET A 58 4.25 6.99 13.04
N ARG A 59 3.25 6.87 12.17
CA ARG A 59 1.86 7.26 12.47
C ARG A 59 1.17 6.25 13.39
N VAL A 60 1.37 4.96 13.14
CA VAL A 60 0.86 3.88 13.99
C VAL A 60 1.48 3.93 15.39
N ASP A 61 2.80 4.13 15.48
CA ASP A 61 3.51 4.19 16.76
C ASP A 61 3.03 5.37 17.61
N ARG A 62 2.82 6.54 17.00
CA ARG A 62 2.26 7.71 17.69
C ARG A 62 0.85 7.44 18.19
N PHE A 63 0.02 6.78 17.40
CA PHE A 63 -1.33 6.38 17.82
C PHE A 63 -1.28 5.43 19.01
N HIS A 64 -0.46 4.38 18.95
CA HIS A 64 -0.32 3.40 20.03
C HIS A 64 0.23 4.02 21.33
N ASN A 65 1.19 4.94 21.23
CA ASN A 65 1.73 5.63 22.41
C ASN A 65 0.72 6.58 23.05
N SER A 66 -0.20 7.15 22.25
CA SER A 66 -1.25 8.06 22.75
C SER A 66 -2.49 7.31 23.22
N TRP A 67 -2.68 6.08 22.75
CA TRP A 67 -3.83 5.23 23.04
C TRP A 67 -3.32 3.79 23.19
N VAL A 68 -3.30 3.26 24.42
CA VAL A 68 -2.95 1.85 24.67
C VAL A 68 -4.01 0.98 23.99
N GLY A 69 -3.74 0.63 22.74
CA GLY A 69 -4.73 0.13 21.80
C GLY A 69 -4.73 -1.38 21.69
N SER A 70 -5.91 -1.97 21.55
CA SER A 70 -6.05 -3.38 21.17
C SER A 70 -5.76 -3.58 19.67
N HIS A 71 -5.58 -4.84 19.24
CA HIS A 71 -5.54 -5.20 17.81
C HIS A 71 -6.73 -4.62 17.03
N ARG A 72 -7.92 -4.59 17.64
CA ARG A 72 -9.13 -4.01 17.02
C ARG A 72 -8.97 -2.50 16.81
N SER A 73 -8.48 -1.79 17.82
CA SER A 73 -8.25 -0.34 17.76
C SER A 73 -7.24 0.03 16.68
N VAL A 74 -6.18 -0.77 16.53
CA VAL A 74 -5.19 -0.61 15.44
C VAL A 74 -5.84 -0.83 14.07
N ARG A 75 -6.69 -1.85 13.92
CA ARG A 75 -7.42 -2.11 12.67
C ARG A 75 -8.35 -0.96 12.31
N GLU A 76 -9.13 -0.46 13.27
CA GLU A 76 -10.02 0.68 13.07
C GLU A 76 -9.22 1.94 12.70
N TRP A 77 -8.08 2.15 13.35
CA TRP A 77 -7.16 3.24 13.01
C TRP A 77 -6.63 3.12 11.57
N PHE A 78 -6.23 1.93 11.11
CA PHE A 78 -5.78 1.74 9.72
C PHE A 78 -6.88 2.09 8.71
N ILE A 79 -8.13 1.72 8.97
CA ILE A 79 -9.26 2.05 8.10
C ILE A 79 -9.40 3.57 7.99
N GLN A 80 -9.38 4.28 9.12
CA GLN A 80 -9.48 5.75 9.14
C GLN A 80 -8.26 6.41 8.49
N PHE A 81 -7.06 5.89 8.73
CA PHE A 81 -5.83 6.41 8.15
C PHE A 81 -5.83 6.30 6.62
N VAL A 82 -6.24 5.16 6.06
CA VAL A 82 -6.33 4.97 4.60
C VAL A 82 -7.35 5.93 3.98
N GLN A 83 -8.51 6.12 4.62
CA GLN A 83 -9.51 7.08 4.17
C GLN A 83 -8.98 8.52 4.18
N TYR A 84 -8.38 8.93 5.30
CA TYR A 84 -7.77 10.26 5.42
C TYR A 84 -6.64 10.47 4.39
N TYR A 85 -5.71 9.52 4.28
CA TYR A 85 -4.54 9.64 3.42
C TYR A 85 -4.92 9.74 1.94
N ASN A 86 -5.86 8.91 1.48
CA ASN A 86 -6.20 8.82 0.06
C ASN A 86 -7.22 9.88 -0.41
N PHE A 87 -8.12 10.33 0.47
CA PHE A 87 -9.27 11.16 0.07
C PHE A 87 -9.31 12.56 0.68
N GLN A 88 -8.55 12.84 1.73
CA GLN A 88 -8.67 14.11 2.47
C GLN A 88 -7.35 14.86 2.61
N ARG A 89 -6.23 14.14 2.62
CA ARG A 89 -4.92 14.73 2.83
C ARG A 89 -4.37 15.26 1.50
N PRO A 90 -4.12 16.57 1.36
CA PRO A 90 -3.40 17.11 0.22
C PRO A 90 -1.90 16.78 0.32
N HIS A 91 -1.26 16.54 -0.81
CA HIS A 91 0.17 16.25 -0.90
C HIS A 91 0.90 17.30 -1.73
N GLN A 92 1.96 17.90 -1.17
CA GLN A 92 2.78 18.86 -1.91
C GLN A 92 3.40 18.23 -3.17
N ALA A 93 3.75 16.94 -3.13
CA ALA A 93 4.27 16.22 -4.29
C ALA A 93 3.23 15.98 -5.40
N LEU A 94 1.95 16.23 -5.12
CA LEU A 94 0.82 16.10 -6.04
C LEU A 94 0.15 17.46 -6.31
N ASP A 95 0.91 18.56 -6.18
CA ASP A 95 0.40 19.92 -6.35
C ASP A 95 -0.79 20.26 -5.44
N GLY A 96 -0.80 19.69 -4.23
CA GLY A 96 -1.88 19.88 -3.26
C GLY A 96 -3.10 18.98 -3.48
N ARG A 97 -3.08 18.07 -4.47
CA ARG A 97 -4.12 17.06 -4.66
C ARG A 97 -4.00 15.91 -3.69
N THR A 98 -5.10 15.17 -3.53
CA THR A 98 -5.15 13.89 -2.83
C THR A 98 -4.73 12.76 -3.78
N PRO A 99 -4.27 11.60 -3.25
CA PRO A 99 -3.91 10.45 -4.09
C PRO A 99 -5.03 9.98 -5.02
N VAL A 100 -6.29 10.05 -4.58
CA VAL A 100 -7.42 9.64 -5.42
C VAL A 100 -7.62 10.60 -6.58
N GLU A 101 -7.56 11.91 -6.35
CA GLU A 101 -7.65 12.91 -7.42
C GLU A 101 -6.51 12.78 -8.44
N GLU A 102 -5.31 12.36 -8.02
CA GLU A 102 -4.21 12.11 -8.95
C GLU A 102 -4.49 10.92 -9.87
N VAL A 103 -5.04 9.83 -9.34
CA VAL A 103 -5.25 8.58 -10.09
C VAL A 103 -6.48 8.66 -11.00
N THR A 104 -7.44 9.52 -10.69
CA THR A 104 -8.68 9.68 -11.48
C THR A 104 -8.63 10.77 -12.55
N ASN A 105 -7.58 11.58 -12.59
CA ASN A 105 -7.36 12.62 -13.61
C ASN A 105 -6.61 12.05 -14.82
#